data_AF-A0A7M4FMZ1-F1
#
_entry.id   AF-A0A7M4FMZ1-F1
#
_cell.length_a   1.000
_cell.length_b   1.000
_cell.length_c   1.000
_cell.angle_alpha   90.00
_cell.angle_beta   90.00
_cell.angle_gamma   90.00
#
_symmetry.space_group_name_H-M   'P 1'
#
loop_
_entity.id
_entity.type
_entity.pdbx_description
1 polymer ?
#
loop_
_entity_poly.entity_id
_entity_poly.type
_entity_poly.pdbx_seq_one_letter_code
_entity_poly.pdbx_strand_id
1 'polypeptide(L)'
;LFSCTVVAVLLSSVPLLELLQRVLDVTWTWPSPSEPALSSSEEALLCSAWLLTASLLAHQHSYNSEVHQPISLNLEKILNVVIFRKKKPALLLVGILQLLRFIIRQNFSSSLLVLIVQPTAQSSLESLPSEDDASLYPLTVRQVLSLVISLQNLLAQKDLLLSQTVVACLEALMEYLHVKNQDTALHVASQPWNRFLLFTLLSGGEKSFLCPEILRLVTLFARYQNNTVISQSEISQILQEATKANLLELPENISQALRLFLLQVQSRRDQIEPAQAETIQTLLETVPPRTRTSLKIPDMICLGGVAVSLSHIRD
;
A
#
# COMPACT_ATOMS: atom_id res chain seq x y z
N LEU A 1 4.80 0.39 -18.13
CA LEU A 1 4.96 0.47 -19.61
C LEU A 1 5.12 1.93 -20.07
N PHE A 2 5.96 2.73 -19.42
CA PHE A 2 6.19 4.11 -19.84
C PHE A 2 7.68 4.46 -19.79
N SER A 3 8.25 4.86 -20.93
CA SER A 3 9.51 5.59 -20.93
C SER A 3 9.25 7.02 -20.44
N CYS A 4 10.27 7.69 -19.89
CA CYS A 4 10.17 9.08 -19.40
C CYS A 4 9.52 10.01 -20.45
N THR A 5 9.84 9.82 -21.73
CA THR A 5 9.24 10.56 -22.85
C THR A 5 7.73 10.35 -22.98
N VAL A 6 7.23 9.13 -22.83
CA VAL A 6 5.78 8.88 -22.93
C VAL A 6 5.05 9.48 -21.74
N VAL A 7 5.62 9.39 -20.52
CA VAL A 7 5.04 10.04 -19.34
C VAL A 7 4.94 11.55 -19.55
N ALA A 8 6.02 12.19 -20.02
CA ALA A 8 6.03 13.62 -20.30
C ALA A 8 4.96 14.02 -21.34
N VAL A 9 4.83 13.25 -22.42
CA VAL A 9 3.78 13.49 -23.43
C VAL A 9 2.38 13.41 -22.81
N LEU A 10 2.11 12.39 -21.98
CA LEU A 10 0.81 12.24 -21.32
C LEU A 10 0.52 13.37 -20.33
N LEU A 11 1.53 13.78 -19.54
CA LEU A 11 1.43 14.89 -18.58
C LEU A 11 1.31 16.28 -19.24
N SER A 12 1.75 16.41 -20.49
CA SER A 12 1.59 17.63 -21.29
C SER A 12 0.23 17.73 -22.01
N SER A 13 -0.51 16.61 -22.09
CA SER A 13 -1.78 16.53 -22.81
C SER A 13 -2.97 16.98 -21.94
N VAL A 14 -3.25 18.28 -21.94
CA VAL A 14 -4.42 18.90 -21.26
C VAL A 14 -5.74 18.13 -21.51
N PRO A 15 -6.14 17.78 -22.76
CA PRO A 15 -7.42 17.09 -22.99
C PRO A 15 -7.50 15.70 -22.34
N LEU A 16 -6.35 15.02 -22.22
CA LEU A 16 -6.28 13.71 -21.55
C LEU A 16 -6.48 13.87 -20.04
N LEU A 17 -5.82 14.87 -19.44
CA LEU A 17 -5.94 15.13 -18.00
C LEU A 17 -7.35 15.59 -17.63
N GLU A 18 -7.99 16.41 -18.47
CA GLU A 18 -9.41 16.78 -18.29
C GLU A 18 -10.34 15.58 -18.44
N LEU A 19 -10.11 14.70 -19.41
CA LEU A 19 -10.89 13.48 -19.57
C LEU A 19 -10.72 12.57 -18.35
N LEU A 20 -9.48 12.42 -17.87
CA LEU A 20 -9.16 11.61 -16.70
C LEU A 20 -9.86 12.16 -15.45
N GLN A 21 -9.82 13.48 -15.22
CA GLN A 21 -10.59 14.15 -14.16
C GLN A 21 -12.07 13.79 -14.23
N ARG A 22 -12.70 13.96 -15.41
CA ARG A 22 -14.13 13.68 -15.59
C ARG A 22 -14.48 12.22 -15.30
N VAL A 23 -13.65 11.27 -15.75
CA VAL A 23 -13.86 9.84 -15.48
C VAL A 23 -13.69 9.54 -13.99
N LEU A 24 -12.68 10.11 -13.31
CA LEU A 24 -12.49 9.93 -11.87
C LEU A 24 -13.68 10.47 -11.08
N ASP A 25 -14.29 11.59 -11.51
CA ASP A 25 -15.45 12.18 -10.85
C ASP A 25 -16.70 11.30 -10.90
N VAL A 26 -16.84 10.44 -11.91
CA VAL A 26 -17.92 9.42 -12.00
C VAL A 26 -17.83 8.40 -10.85
N THR A 27 -16.66 8.21 -10.23
CA THR A 27 -16.49 7.35 -9.05
C THR A 27 -17.38 7.80 -7.89
N TRP A 28 -17.68 9.10 -7.81
CA TRP A 28 -18.47 9.71 -6.74
C TRP A 28 -19.97 9.66 -7.01
N THR A 29 -20.37 9.55 -8.28
CA THR A 29 -21.77 9.36 -8.68
C THR A 29 -22.19 7.89 -8.62
N TRP A 30 -21.38 7.04 -7.99
CA TRP A 30 -21.67 5.61 -7.86
C TRP A 30 -23.05 5.40 -7.23
N PRO A 31 -23.93 4.62 -7.88
CA PRO A 31 -25.32 4.52 -7.49
C PRO A 31 -25.52 4.09 -6.02
N SER A 32 -26.52 4.69 -5.39
CA SER A 32 -27.12 4.18 -4.14
C SER A 32 -27.58 2.72 -4.35
N PRO A 33 -27.66 1.86 -3.32
CA PRO A 33 -28.13 0.47 -3.45
C PRO A 33 -29.48 0.26 -4.16
N SER A 34 -30.22 1.32 -4.47
CA SER A 34 -31.50 1.33 -5.19
C SER A 34 -31.40 1.56 -6.71
N GLU A 35 -30.22 1.85 -7.26
CA GLU A 35 -30.02 2.14 -8.69
C GLU A 35 -29.32 0.97 -9.42
N PRO A 36 -29.49 0.83 -10.75
CA PRO A 36 -28.89 -0.27 -11.50
C PRO A 36 -27.36 -0.25 -11.37
N ALA A 37 -26.78 -1.43 -11.21
CA ALA A 37 -25.33 -1.60 -11.22
C ALA A 37 -24.75 -1.03 -12.53
N LEU A 38 -23.58 -0.37 -12.43
CA LEU A 38 -22.85 0.10 -13.60
C LEU A 38 -22.60 -1.05 -14.57
N SER A 39 -22.53 -0.71 -15.86
CA SER A 39 -22.13 -1.70 -16.85
C SER A 39 -20.69 -2.15 -16.60
N SER A 40 -20.38 -3.40 -16.94
CA SER A 40 -19.01 -3.94 -16.80
C SER A 40 -17.96 -3.08 -17.54
N SER A 41 -18.35 -2.40 -18.62
CA SER A 41 -17.49 -1.49 -19.37
C SER A 41 -17.16 -0.21 -18.60
N GLU A 42 -18.11 0.36 -17.86
CA GLU A 42 -17.88 1.57 -17.05
C GLU A 42 -16.99 1.26 -15.84
N GLU A 43 -17.18 0.10 -15.21
CA GLU A 43 -16.31 -0.36 -14.13
C GLU A 43 -14.86 -0.54 -14.59
N ALA A 44 -14.65 -1.17 -15.76
CA ALA A 44 -13.33 -1.36 -16.34
C ALA A 44 -12.65 -0.02 -16.70
N LEU A 45 -13.42 0.94 -17.23
CA LEU A 45 -12.94 2.28 -17.52
C LEU A 45 -12.50 3.02 -16.25
N LEU A 46 -13.32 2.98 -15.19
CA LEU A 46 -12.99 3.57 -13.90
C LEU A 46 -11.73 2.93 -13.30
N CYS A 47 -11.64 1.60 -13.29
CA CYS A 47 -10.44 0.90 -12.80
C CYS A 47 -9.19 1.35 -13.57
N SER A 48 -9.29 1.43 -14.90
CA SER A 48 -8.19 1.86 -15.76
C SER A 48 -7.80 3.31 -15.49
N ALA A 49 -8.76 4.20 -15.28
CA ALA A 49 -8.52 5.60 -14.94
C ALA A 49 -7.78 5.75 -13.60
N TRP A 50 -8.21 5.05 -12.55
CA TRP A 50 -7.53 5.08 -11.25
C TRP A 50 -6.11 4.52 -11.31
N LEU A 51 -5.92 3.38 -11.98
CA LEU A 51 -4.59 2.76 -12.15
C LEU A 51 -3.65 3.63 -13.01
N LEU A 52 -4.17 4.25 -14.07
CA LEU A 52 -3.42 5.17 -14.91
C LEU A 52 -3.00 6.41 -14.10
N THR A 53 -3.92 6.98 -13.32
CA THR A 53 -3.63 8.14 -12.46
C THR A 53 -2.56 7.81 -11.42
N ALA A 54 -2.67 6.65 -10.75
CA ALA A 54 -1.66 6.18 -9.81
C ALA A 54 -0.29 5.97 -10.48
N SER A 55 -0.28 5.42 -11.69
CA SER A 55 0.94 5.22 -12.47
C SER A 55 1.58 6.55 -12.87
N LEU A 56 0.79 7.49 -13.41
CA LEU A 56 1.26 8.83 -13.78
C LEU A 56 1.82 9.57 -12.57
N LEU A 57 1.16 9.47 -11.40
CA LEU A 57 1.63 10.08 -10.15
C LEU A 57 2.99 9.50 -9.70
N ALA A 58 3.15 8.18 -9.77
CA ALA A 58 4.41 7.51 -9.42
C ALA A 58 5.57 7.95 -10.34
N HIS A 59 5.29 8.05 -11.65
CA HIS A 59 6.32 8.41 -12.63
C HIS A 59 6.61 9.92 -12.60
N GLN A 60 5.60 10.77 -12.39
CA GLN A 60 5.78 12.23 -12.27
C GLN A 60 6.76 12.56 -11.15
N HIS A 61 6.62 11.92 -9.98
CA HIS A 61 7.55 12.10 -8.86
C HIS A 61 8.94 11.54 -9.14
N SER A 62 9.04 10.39 -9.82
CA SER A 62 10.34 9.77 -10.13
C SER A 62 11.17 10.60 -11.12
N TYR A 63 10.52 11.30 -12.05
CA TYR A 63 11.18 12.08 -13.10
C TYR A 63 11.11 13.60 -12.88
N ASN A 64 10.45 14.07 -11.82
CA ASN A 64 10.16 15.49 -11.56
C ASN A 64 9.60 16.22 -12.80
N SER A 65 8.76 15.54 -13.56
CA SER A 65 8.20 16.08 -14.81
C SER A 65 7.23 17.22 -14.51
N GLU A 66 7.29 18.26 -15.35
CA GLU A 66 6.32 19.35 -15.35
C GLU A 66 4.94 18.83 -15.76
N VAL A 67 3.90 19.39 -15.14
CA VAL A 67 2.51 19.04 -15.43
C VAL A 67 1.79 20.32 -15.87
N HIS A 68 1.12 20.25 -17.03
CA HIS A 68 0.43 21.41 -17.59
C HIS A 68 -0.89 21.73 -16.87
N GLN A 69 -1.59 20.71 -16.38
CA GLN A 69 -2.84 20.87 -15.65
C GLN A 69 -2.97 19.82 -14.54
N PRO A 70 -3.14 20.22 -13.27
CA PRO A 70 -3.31 19.26 -12.19
C PRO A 70 -4.73 18.67 -12.17
N ILE A 71 -4.83 17.42 -11.74
CA ILE A 71 -6.09 16.72 -11.46
C ILE A 71 -6.48 17.06 -10.01
N SER A 72 -7.72 17.50 -9.82
CA SER A 72 -8.25 17.89 -8.51
C SER A 72 -9.04 16.74 -7.89
N LEU A 73 -8.62 16.27 -6.72
CA LEU A 73 -9.29 15.18 -6.02
C LEU A 73 -9.65 15.57 -4.59
N ASN A 74 -10.84 15.18 -4.15
CA ASN A 74 -11.27 15.38 -2.76
C ASN A 74 -10.72 14.24 -1.89
N LEU A 75 -9.84 14.58 -0.94
CA LEU A 75 -9.19 13.61 -0.07
C LEU A 75 -10.20 12.86 0.81
N GLU A 76 -11.20 13.55 1.35
CA GLU A 76 -12.22 12.95 2.19
C GLU A 76 -13.04 11.90 1.43
N LYS A 77 -13.38 12.16 0.17
CA LYS A 77 -14.07 11.17 -0.68
C LYS A 77 -13.22 9.92 -0.92
N ILE A 78 -11.92 10.08 -1.17
CA ILE A 78 -10.98 8.96 -1.35
C ILE A 78 -10.93 8.12 -0.06
N LEU A 79 -10.71 8.78 1.09
CA LEU A 79 -10.65 8.12 2.39
C LEU A 79 -11.97 7.41 2.70
N ASN A 80 -13.11 8.05 2.48
CA ASN A 80 -14.42 7.46 2.74
C ASN A 80 -14.69 6.22 1.89
N VAL A 81 -14.18 6.14 0.66
CA VAL A 81 -14.32 4.92 -0.16
C VAL A 81 -13.55 3.74 0.43
N VAL A 82 -12.38 3.98 1.01
CA VAL A 82 -11.57 2.94 1.66
C VAL A 82 -12.12 2.60 3.04
N ILE A 83 -12.50 3.62 3.82
CA ILE A 83 -12.98 3.48 5.20
C ILE A 83 -14.36 2.84 5.22
N PHE A 84 -15.32 3.43 4.51
CA PHE A 84 -16.70 2.98 4.46
C PHE A 84 -16.93 2.14 3.21
N ARG A 85 -16.46 0.89 3.30
CA ARG A 85 -16.59 -0.07 2.21
C ARG A 85 -18.06 -0.30 1.85
N LYS A 86 -18.51 0.28 0.74
CA LYS A 86 -19.69 -0.19 -0.01
C LYS A 86 -19.26 -1.36 -0.90
N LYS A 87 -20.21 -2.18 -1.40
CA LYS A 87 -19.95 -3.28 -2.36
C LYS A 87 -19.35 -2.72 -3.66
N LYS A 88 -18.04 -2.45 -3.68
CA LYS A 88 -17.26 -2.01 -4.84
C LYS A 88 -16.39 -3.16 -5.35
N PRO A 89 -16.11 -3.23 -6.66
CA PRO A 89 -15.24 -4.26 -7.22
C PRO A 89 -13.81 -4.14 -6.65
N ALA A 90 -13.18 -5.29 -6.41
CA ALA A 90 -11.84 -5.36 -5.80
C ALA A 90 -10.78 -4.59 -6.61
N LEU A 91 -10.84 -4.65 -7.95
CA LEU A 91 -9.88 -3.97 -8.83
C LEU A 91 -9.95 -2.44 -8.73
N LEU A 92 -11.16 -1.88 -8.60
CA LEU A 92 -11.33 -0.43 -8.41
C LEU A 92 -10.71 0.00 -7.08
N LEU A 93 -10.91 -0.81 -6.03
CA LEU A 93 -10.32 -0.55 -4.72
C LEU A 93 -8.79 -0.65 -4.76
N VAL A 94 -8.23 -1.60 -5.51
CA VAL A 94 -6.79 -1.68 -5.78
C VAL A 94 -6.29 -0.39 -6.43
N GLY A 95 -6.95 0.11 -7.47
CA GLY A 95 -6.56 1.38 -8.12
C GLY A 95 -6.58 2.58 -7.17
N ILE A 96 -7.63 2.70 -6.36
CA ILE A 96 -7.76 3.78 -5.36
C ILE A 96 -6.68 3.67 -4.27
N LEU A 97 -6.43 2.46 -3.76
CA LEU A 97 -5.41 2.22 -2.73
C LEU A 97 -3.99 2.46 -3.27
N GLN A 98 -3.72 2.12 -4.53
CA GLN A 98 -2.45 2.46 -5.17
C GLN A 98 -2.26 3.98 -5.22
N LEU A 99 -3.28 4.73 -5.64
CA LEU A 99 -3.20 6.19 -5.64
C LEU A 99 -2.96 6.73 -4.22
N LEU A 100 -3.76 6.28 -3.24
CA LEU A 100 -3.66 6.71 -1.85
C LEU A 100 -2.25 6.44 -1.30
N ARG A 101 -1.69 5.27 -1.59
CA ARG A 101 -0.32 4.92 -1.21
C ARG A 101 0.70 5.92 -1.77
N PHE A 102 0.63 6.25 -3.06
CA PHE A 102 1.57 7.21 -3.67
C PHE A 102 1.37 8.62 -3.12
N ILE A 103 0.13 9.04 -2.89
CA ILE A 103 -0.19 10.32 -2.24
C ILE A 103 0.47 10.40 -0.85
N ILE A 104 0.33 9.34 -0.04
CA ILE A 104 0.91 9.27 1.31
C ILE A 104 2.44 9.34 1.23
N ARG A 105 3.08 8.56 0.34
CA ARG A 105 4.54 8.57 0.17
C ARG A 105 5.09 9.93 -0.24
N GLN A 106 4.31 10.70 -0.98
CA GLN A 106 4.67 12.05 -1.41
C GLN A 106 4.25 13.13 -0.41
N ASN A 107 3.88 12.76 0.84
CA ASN A 107 3.39 13.68 1.86
C ASN A 107 2.26 14.59 1.35
N PHE A 108 1.35 14.02 0.56
CA PHE A 108 0.20 14.74 -0.01
C PHE A 108 0.56 15.92 -0.92
N SER A 109 1.80 15.95 -1.41
CA SER A 109 2.33 17.02 -2.24
C SER A 109 2.71 16.48 -3.61
N SER A 110 2.03 16.93 -4.67
CA SER A 110 2.30 16.51 -6.04
C SER A 110 2.05 17.66 -7.02
N SER A 111 2.80 17.69 -8.12
CA SER A 111 2.52 18.60 -9.24
C SER A 111 1.37 18.11 -10.12
N LEU A 112 1.08 16.80 -10.10
CA LEU A 112 -0.02 16.20 -10.86
C LEU A 112 -1.36 16.31 -10.14
N LEU A 113 -1.37 16.21 -8.80
CA LEU A 113 -2.59 16.18 -8.01
C LEU A 113 -2.72 17.41 -7.11
N VAL A 114 -3.87 18.07 -7.18
CA VAL A 114 -4.32 19.04 -6.19
C VAL A 114 -5.34 18.37 -5.29
N LEU A 115 -5.00 18.20 -4.01
CA LEU A 115 -5.89 17.59 -3.03
C LEU A 115 -6.74 18.65 -2.35
N ILE A 116 -8.05 18.53 -2.55
CA ILE A 116 -9.04 19.38 -1.89
C ILE A 116 -9.35 18.75 -0.54
N VAL A 117 -8.91 19.42 0.53
CA VAL A 117 -9.25 19.08 1.91
C VAL A 117 -10.43 19.96 2.30
N GLN A 118 -11.60 19.35 2.50
CA GLN A 118 -12.76 20.09 2.99
C GLN A 118 -12.61 20.31 4.50
N PRO A 119 -12.89 21.52 5.01
CA PRO A 119 -13.06 21.71 6.44
C PRO A 119 -14.23 20.84 6.88
N THR A 120 -13.99 19.88 7.77
CA THR A 120 -15.08 19.09 8.37
C THR A 120 -16.03 20.05 9.07
N ALA A 121 -17.35 19.81 9.03
CA ALA A 121 -18.35 20.65 9.70
C ALA A 121 -18.13 20.80 11.23
N GLN A 122 -17.28 19.94 11.81
CA GLN A 122 -16.81 20.05 13.20
C GLN A 122 -15.74 21.16 13.39
N SER A 123 -14.95 21.48 12.37
CA SER A 123 -13.94 22.57 12.41
C SER A 123 -14.54 23.97 12.43
N SER A 124 -15.81 24.12 12.06
CA SER A 124 -16.52 25.40 12.07
C SER A 124 -17.12 25.79 13.43
N LEU A 125 -17.16 24.86 14.41
CA LEU A 125 -17.75 25.14 15.73
C LEU A 125 -16.80 24.91 16.92
N GLU A 126 -15.74 24.11 16.79
CA GLU A 126 -14.85 23.78 17.93
C GLU A 126 -13.36 23.83 17.55
N SER A 127 -12.65 24.78 18.18
CA SER A 127 -11.21 24.82 18.50
C SER A 127 -10.17 24.67 17.38
N LEU A 128 -8.98 25.26 17.58
CA LEU A 128 -7.79 24.97 16.78
C LEU A 128 -7.62 23.44 16.66
N PRO A 129 -7.10 22.93 15.51
CA PRO A 129 -6.74 21.53 15.40
C PRO A 129 -5.82 21.15 16.56
N SER A 130 -6.05 19.97 17.16
CA SER A 130 -5.17 19.43 18.19
C SER A 130 -3.72 19.42 17.68
N GLU A 131 -2.72 19.56 18.55
CA GLU A 131 -1.31 19.57 18.12
C GLU A 131 -0.96 18.29 17.32
N ASP A 132 -1.55 17.16 17.71
CA ASP A 132 -1.45 15.90 17.00
C ASP A 132 -2.05 15.98 15.58
N ASP A 133 -3.26 16.51 15.42
CA ASP A 133 -3.89 16.67 14.10
C ASP A 133 -3.13 17.68 13.22
N ALA A 134 -2.55 18.73 13.82
CA ALA A 134 -1.74 19.71 13.10
C ALA A 134 -0.47 19.06 12.51
N SER A 135 0.18 18.17 13.28
CA SER A 135 1.38 17.44 12.81
C SER A 135 1.09 16.47 11.67
N LEU A 136 -0.13 15.95 11.60
CA LEU A 136 -0.57 14.95 10.63
C LEU A 136 -1.22 15.52 9.37
N TYR A 137 -1.40 16.84 9.29
CA TYR A 137 -2.03 17.51 8.15
C TYR A 137 -1.46 17.00 6.81
N PRO A 138 -2.32 16.61 5.85
CA PRO A 138 -3.76 16.86 5.78
C PRO A 138 -4.67 15.82 6.45
N LEU A 139 -4.12 14.81 7.13
CA LEU A 139 -4.91 13.81 7.85
C LEU A 139 -5.14 14.21 9.31
N THR A 140 -6.22 13.70 9.91
CA THR A 140 -6.43 13.72 11.37
C THR A 140 -6.11 12.36 11.99
N VAL A 141 -5.84 12.32 13.29
CA VAL A 141 -5.62 11.07 14.05
C VAL A 141 -6.83 10.13 13.86
N ARG A 142 -8.05 10.66 13.89
CA ARG A 142 -9.28 9.88 13.68
C ARG A 142 -9.34 9.25 12.29
N GLN A 143 -8.95 9.98 11.25
CA GLN A 143 -8.89 9.45 9.88
C GLN A 143 -7.81 8.37 9.75
N VAL A 144 -6.65 8.58 10.36
CA VAL A 144 -5.56 7.58 10.41
C VAL A 144 -6.04 6.29 11.04
N LEU A 145 -6.63 6.35 12.23
CA LEU A 145 -7.13 5.15 12.93
C LEU A 145 -8.22 4.44 12.12
N SER A 146 -9.16 5.18 11.55
CA SER A 146 -10.23 4.62 10.71
C SER A 146 -9.67 3.95 9.46
N LEU A 147 -8.67 4.58 8.81
CA LEU A 147 -8.00 4.05 7.63
C LEU A 147 -7.22 2.77 7.96
N VAL A 148 -6.47 2.74 9.05
CA VAL A 148 -5.73 1.55 9.52
C VAL A 148 -6.67 0.38 9.75
N ILE A 149 -7.77 0.59 10.48
CA ILE A 149 -8.76 -0.44 10.77
C ILE A 149 -9.35 -0.99 9.46
N SER A 150 -9.73 -0.10 8.54
CA SER A 150 -10.30 -0.53 7.27
C SER A 150 -9.29 -1.30 6.42
N LEU A 151 -8.02 -0.87 6.35
CA LEU A 151 -6.94 -1.61 5.68
C LEU A 151 -6.75 -3.00 6.30
N GLN A 152 -6.69 -3.10 7.63
CA GLN A 152 -6.57 -4.39 8.32
C GLN A 152 -7.77 -5.32 8.05
N ASN A 153 -8.99 -4.76 7.98
CA ASN A 153 -10.19 -5.51 7.61
C ASN A 153 -10.19 -5.98 6.15
N LEU A 154 -9.52 -5.26 5.24
CA LEU A 154 -9.32 -5.73 3.87
C LEU A 154 -8.33 -6.90 3.82
N LEU A 155 -7.26 -6.89 4.63
CA LEU A 155 -6.33 -8.03 4.71
C LEU A 155 -7.00 -9.30 5.22
N ALA A 156 -7.93 -9.17 6.18
CA ALA A 156 -8.66 -10.31 6.72
C ALA A 156 -9.51 -11.06 5.67
N GLN A 157 -9.81 -10.43 4.52
CA GLN A 157 -10.59 -11.04 3.43
C GLN A 157 -9.76 -11.98 2.53
N LYS A 158 -8.43 -11.95 2.66
CA LYS A 158 -7.49 -12.85 1.95
C LYS A 158 -7.60 -12.82 0.41
N ASP A 159 -8.06 -11.72 -0.17
CA ASP A 159 -7.95 -11.49 -1.63
C ASP A 159 -6.49 -11.17 -1.98
N LEU A 160 -5.90 -11.92 -2.92
CA LEU A 160 -4.46 -11.84 -3.22
C LEU A 160 -4.03 -10.46 -3.74
N LEU A 161 -4.76 -9.91 -4.72
CA LEU A 161 -4.41 -8.63 -5.35
C LEU A 161 -4.61 -7.46 -4.38
N LEU A 162 -5.68 -7.53 -3.60
CA LEU A 162 -5.98 -6.52 -2.60
C LEU A 162 -4.97 -6.57 -1.45
N SER A 163 -4.58 -7.77 -0.98
CA SER A 163 -3.66 -7.92 0.14
C SER A 163 -2.30 -7.29 -0.13
N GLN A 164 -1.76 -7.47 -1.34
CA GLN A 164 -0.50 -6.83 -1.75
C GLN A 164 -0.58 -5.31 -1.67
N THR A 165 -1.65 -4.76 -2.23
CA THR A 165 -1.85 -3.31 -2.31
C THR A 165 -2.10 -2.71 -0.92
N VAL A 166 -2.86 -3.42 -0.08
CA VAL A 166 -3.17 -3.00 1.28
C VAL A 166 -1.94 -3.00 2.18
N VAL A 167 -1.13 -4.08 2.16
CA VAL A 167 0.15 -4.11 2.91
C VAL A 167 1.03 -2.94 2.49
N ALA A 168 1.11 -2.68 1.19
CA ALA A 168 1.93 -1.60 0.67
C ALA A 168 1.41 -0.20 1.03
N CYS A 169 0.09 -0.03 1.15
CA CYS A 169 -0.52 1.18 1.67
C CYS A 169 -0.29 1.35 3.18
N LEU A 170 -0.35 0.27 3.96
CA LEU A 170 -0.01 0.28 5.40
C LEU A 170 1.46 0.64 5.62
N GLU A 171 2.39 0.09 4.83
CA GLU A 171 3.81 0.45 4.90
C GLU A 171 4.01 1.95 4.67
N ALA A 172 3.42 2.51 3.61
CA ALA A 172 3.50 3.94 3.31
C ALA A 172 2.88 4.80 4.40
N LEU A 173 1.73 4.40 4.94
CA LEU A 173 1.06 5.10 6.03
C LEU A 173 1.92 5.10 7.29
N MET A 174 2.48 3.96 7.67
CA MET A 174 3.34 3.87 8.85
C MET A 174 4.62 4.69 8.69
N GLU A 175 5.22 4.69 7.49
CA GLU A 175 6.39 5.53 7.17
C GLU A 175 6.04 7.02 7.29
N TYR A 176 4.90 7.45 6.74
CA TYR A 176 4.38 8.81 6.88
C TYR A 176 4.18 9.19 8.35
N LEU A 177 3.48 8.35 9.12
CA LEU A 177 3.24 8.59 10.55
C LEU A 177 4.55 8.70 11.32
N HIS A 178 5.51 7.80 11.06
CA HIS A 178 6.77 7.83 11.77
C HIS A 178 7.57 9.13 11.55
N VAL A 179 7.49 9.70 10.34
CA VAL A 179 8.14 10.98 10.01
C VAL A 179 7.38 12.16 10.61
N LYS A 180 6.04 12.11 10.66
CA LYS A 180 5.18 13.24 11.06
C LYS A 180 4.85 13.28 12.55
N ASN A 181 4.51 12.14 13.14
CA ASN A 181 4.10 11.99 14.53
C ASN A 181 4.47 10.57 15.02
N GLN A 182 5.63 10.45 15.67
CA GLN A 182 6.15 9.16 16.12
C GLN A 182 5.24 8.47 17.15
N ASP A 183 4.57 9.24 18.01
CA ASP A 183 3.67 8.70 19.03
C ASP A 183 2.46 8.02 18.40
N THR A 184 1.88 8.63 17.36
CA THR A 184 0.80 8.03 16.57
C THR A 184 1.27 6.76 15.85
N ALA A 185 2.50 6.77 15.29
CA ALA A 185 3.06 5.58 14.65
C ALA A 185 3.24 4.43 15.66
N LEU A 186 3.80 4.71 16.84
CA LEU A 186 3.98 3.72 17.90
C LEU A 186 2.61 3.22 18.40
N HIS A 187 1.65 4.11 18.60
CA HIS A 187 0.29 3.76 19.00
C HIS A 187 -0.38 2.82 17.99
N VAL A 188 -0.29 3.11 16.69
CA VAL A 188 -0.85 2.25 15.63
C VAL A 188 -0.13 0.90 15.59
N ALA A 189 1.19 0.88 15.71
CA ALA A 189 1.97 -0.36 15.75
C ALA A 189 1.63 -1.21 16.98
N SER A 190 1.36 -0.59 18.13
CA SER A 190 1.09 -1.23 19.43
C SER A 190 -0.32 -1.82 19.57
N GLN A 191 -1.20 -1.66 18.58
CA GLN A 191 -2.59 -2.11 18.70
C GLN A 191 -2.68 -3.64 18.82
N PRO A 192 -3.44 -4.18 19.80
CA PRO A 192 -3.64 -5.64 19.96
C PRO A 192 -4.23 -6.32 18.72
N TRP A 193 -5.00 -5.57 17.93
CA TRP A 193 -5.58 -6.06 16.68
C TRP A 193 -4.52 -6.51 15.67
N ASN A 194 -3.31 -5.93 15.69
CA ASN A 194 -2.20 -6.36 14.82
C ASN A 194 -1.82 -7.83 15.08
N ARG A 195 -1.82 -8.27 16.35
CA ARG A 195 -1.55 -9.66 16.72
C ARG A 195 -2.67 -10.58 16.25
N PHE A 196 -3.92 -10.19 16.45
CA PHE A 196 -5.08 -10.96 15.99
C PHE A 196 -5.09 -11.11 14.46
N LEU A 197 -4.78 -10.03 13.74
CA LEU A 197 -4.67 -10.05 12.28
C LEU A 197 -3.59 -11.03 11.81
N LEU A 198 -2.39 -10.97 12.40
CA LEU A 198 -1.30 -11.88 12.07
C LEU A 198 -1.72 -13.34 12.31
N PHE A 199 -2.33 -13.64 13.45
CA PHE A 199 -2.85 -14.97 13.75
C PHE A 199 -3.89 -15.45 12.71
N THR A 200 -4.82 -14.57 12.31
CA THR A 200 -5.85 -14.85 11.30
C THR A 200 -5.27 -15.15 9.92
N LEU A 201 -4.21 -14.42 9.54
CA LEU A 201 -3.49 -14.63 8.28
C LEU A 201 -2.69 -15.95 8.30
N LEU A 202 -2.03 -16.25 9.42
CA LEU A 202 -1.19 -17.43 9.58
C LEU A 202 -1.97 -18.74 9.70
N SER A 203 -3.18 -18.71 10.23
CA SER A 203 -4.06 -19.88 10.41
C SER A 203 -4.58 -20.50 9.09
N GLY A 204 -4.05 -20.09 7.94
CA GLY A 204 -4.57 -20.40 6.60
C GLY A 204 -4.04 -21.65 5.87
N GLY A 205 -3.14 -22.47 6.44
CA GLY A 205 -2.64 -23.72 5.83
C GLY A 205 -1.12 -23.78 5.60
N GLU A 206 -0.62 -24.89 5.02
CA GLU A 206 0.81 -25.21 4.87
C GLU A 206 1.60 -24.13 4.10
N LYS A 207 2.79 -23.76 4.60
CA LYS A 207 3.67 -22.67 4.13
C LYS A 207 3.11 -21.24 4.23
N SER A 208 2.17 -20.99 5.15
CA SER A 208 1.59 -19.66 5.39
C SER A 208 2.63 -18.56 5.68
N PHE A 209 3.76 -18.90 6.29
CA PHE A 209 4.80 -17.94 6.66
C PHE A 209 5.63 -17.40 5.49
N LEU A 210 5.76 -18.14 4.39
CA LEU A 210 6.49 -17.68 3.20
C LEU A 210 5.58 -16.95 2.19
N CYS A 211 4.46 -16.43 2.67
CA CYS A 211 3.62 -15.51 1.93
C CYS A 211 4.25 -14.10 1.96
N PRO A 212 4.48 -13.45 0.81
CA PRO A 212 5.20 -12.18 0.76
C PRO A 212 4.47 -11.05 1.50
N GLU A 213 3.15 -11.07 1.52
CA GLU A 213 2.31 -10.12 2.26
C GLU A 213 2.48 -10.28 3.77
N ILE A 214 2.54 -11.53 4.25
CA ILE A 214 2.77 -11.84 5.66
C ILE A 214 4.19 -11.44 6.06
N LEU A 215 5.21 -11.81 5.29
CA LEU A 215 6.60 -11.43 5.54
C LEU A 215 6.77 -9.90 5.62
N ARG A 216 6.14 -9.16 4.70
CA ARG A 216 6.15 -7.69 4.70
C ARG A 216 5.43 -7.09 5.90
N LEU A 217 4.27 -7.63 6.28
CA LEU A 217 3.53 -7.17 7.45
C LEU A 217 4.30 -7.44 8.76
N VAL A 218 4.91 -8.62 8.87
CA VAL A 218 5.78 -8.99 9.99
C VAL A 218 7.00 -8.07 10.02
N THR A 219 7.63 -7.80 8.88
CA THR A 219 8.74 -6.83 8.77
C THR A 219 8.33 -5.44 9.22
N LEU A 220 7.11 -5.00 8.86
CA LEU A 220 6.58 -3.69 9.23
C LEU A 220 6.42 -3.56 10.76
N PHE A 221 5.79 -4.53 11.42
CA PHE A 221 5.66 -4.53 12.88
C PHE A 221 7.02 -4.71 13.58
N ALA A 222 7.91 -5.48 12.97
CA ALA A 222 9.31 -5.60 13.37
C ALA A 222 10.14 -4.34 13.06
N ARG A 223 9.62 -3.30 12.41
CA ARG A 223 10.32 -2.02 12.31
C ARG A 223 10.00 -1.11 13.49
N TYR A 224 8.73 -1.03 13.87
CA TYR A 224 8.22 -0.10 14.88
C TYR A 224 8.22 -0.67 16.31
N GLN A 225 9.24 -1.48 16.62
CA GLN A 225 9.60 -1.96 17.97
C GLN A 225 8.48 -2.66 18.77
N ASN A 226 7.49 -3.24 18.09
CA ASN A 226 6.42 -3.90 18.82
C ASN A 226 6.64 -5.40 19.03
N ASN A 227 7.24 -5.76 20.16
CA ASN A 227 7.45 -7.15 20.58
C ASN A 227 6.15 -7.83 21.06
N THR A 228 5.06 -7.09 21.22
CA THR A 228 3.76 -7.67 21.61
C THR A 228 3.04 -8.30 20.42
N VAL A 229 3.37 -7.89 19.18
CA VAL A 229 2.71 -8.40 17.98
C VAL A 229 3.39 -9.64 17.44
N ILE A 230 4.73 -9.65 17.37
CA ILE A 230 5.51 -10.79 16.89
C ILE A 230 6.34 -11.37 18.03
N SER A 231 6.15 -12.65 18.28
CA SER A 231 6.88 -13.45 19.26
C SER A 231 8.13 -14.09 18.65
N GLN A 232 9.10 -14.44 19.51
CA GLN A 232 10.29 -15.18 19.11
C GLN A 232 9.94 -16.53 18.47
N SER A 233 8.89 -17.21 18.94
CA SER A 233 8.44 -18.47 18.33
C SER A 233 7.98 -18.30 16.88
N GLU A 234 7.33 -17.19 16.55
CA GLU A 234 6.90 -16.90 15.17
C GLU A 234 8.11 -16.58 14.27
N ILE A 235 9.11 -15.84 14.79
CA ILE A 235 10.37 -15.58 14.07
C ILE A 235 11.10 -16.89 13.78
N SER A 236 11.25 -17.75 14.79
CA SER A 236 11.90 -19.07 14.64
C SER A 236 11.18 -19.95 13.62
N GLN A 237 9.85 -19.93 13.59
CA GLN A 237 9.06 -20.65 12.58
C GLN A 237 9.33 -20.13 11.17
N ILE A 238 9.38 -18.81 10.96
CA ILE A 238 9.71 -18.23 9.65
C ILE A 238 11.11 -18.64 9.20
N LEU A 239 12.10 -18.61 10.10
CA LEU A 239 13.48 -19.04 9.80
C LEU A 239 13.56 -20.53 9.47
N GLN A 240 12.83 -21.36 10.21
CA GLN A 240 12.76 -22.79 9.96
C GLN A 240 12.10 -23.13 8.61
N GLU A 241 11.02 -22.42 8.25
CA GLU A 241 10.39 -22.59 6.94
C GLU A 241 11.30 -22.09 5.81
N ALA A 242 12.02 -20.97 6.01
CA ALA A 242 12.97 -20.44 5.04
C ALA A 242 14.15 -21.39 4.78
N THR A 243 14.69 -22.03 5.83
CA THR A 243 15.79 -23.00 5.71
C THR A 243 15.37 -24.30 5.02
N LYS A 244 14.10 -24.73 5.20
CA LYS A 244 13.54 -25.88 4.48
C LYS A 244 13.18 -25.57 3.02
N ALA A 245 12.94 -24.30 2.71
CA ALA A 245 12.55 -23.88 1.37
C ALA A 245 13.75 -23.88 0.41
N ASN A 246 13.51 -24.25 -0.84
CA ASN A 246 14.51 -24.12 -1.88
C ASN A 246 14.63 -22.64 -2.30
N LEU A 247 15.55 -21.90 -1.66
CA LEU A 247 15.68 -20.45 -1.80
C LEU A 247 15.97 -19.98 -3.24
N LEU A 248 16.58 -20.85 -4.05
CA LEU A 248 16.91 -20.56 -5.45
C LEU A 248 15.69 -20.63 -6.38
N GLU A 249 14.65 -21.38 -6.00
CA GLU A 249 13.40 -21.54 -6.76
C GLU A 249 12.28 -20.62 -6.26
N LEU A 250 12.53 -19.82 -5.23
CA LEU A 250 11.53 -18.92 -4.69
C LEU A 250 11.17 -17.80 -5.69
N PRO A 251 9.87 -17.50 -5.84
CA PRO A 251 9.43 -16.29 -6.53
C PRO A 251 10.11 -15.03 -6.00
N GLU A 252 10.43 -14.11 -6.90
CA GLU A 252 11.20 -12.92 -6.59
C GLU A 252 10.58 -12.06 -5.47
N ASN A 253 9.26 -11.89 -5.46
CA ASN A 253 8.54 -11.17 -4.41
C ASN A 253 8.72 -11.81 -3.02
N ILE A 254 8.74 -13.14 -2.94
CA ILE A 254 8.96 -13.86 -1.69
C ILE A 254 10.40 -13.69 -1.25
N SER A 255 11.36 -13.85 -2.17
CA SER A 255 12.78 -13.67 -1.87
C SER A 255 13.10 -12.25 -1.37
N GLN A 256 12.51 -11.23 -1.98
CA GLN A 256 12.69 -9.83 -1.59
C GLN A 256 12.05 -9.55 -0.23
N ALA A 257 10.82 -10.03 -0.01
CA ALA A 257 10.13 -9.88 1.28
C ALA A 257 10.89 -10.59 2.41
N LEU A 258 11.40 -11.80 2.15
CA LEU A 258 12.21 -12.56 3.09
C LEU A 258 13.52 -11.85 3.40
N ARG A 259 14.22 -11.33 2.38
CA ARG A 259 15.46 -10.57 2.59
C ARG A 259 15.24 -9.33 3.46
N LEU A 260 14.17 -8.57 3.20
CA LEU A 260 13.81 -7.40 4.02
C LEU A 260 13.48 -7.79 5.46
N PHE A 261 12.76 -8.90 5.65
CA PHE A 261 12.49 -9.46 6.98
C PHE A 261 13.79 -9.82 7.71
N LEU A 262 14.69 -10.57 7.07
CA LEU A 262 15.95 -11.01 7.65
C LEU A 262 16.83 -9.81 8.06
N LEU A 263 16.92 -8.77 7.21
CA LEU A 263 17.65 -7.54 7.54
C LEU A 263 17.03 -6.80 8.73
N GLN A 264 15.70 -6.73 8.78
CA GLN A 264 14.98 -6.04 9.86
C GLN A 264 15.08 -6.77 11.20
N VAL A 265 15.10 -8.09 11.18
CA VAL A 265 15.35 -8.92 12.35
C VAL A 265 16.82 -8.76 12.76
N GLN A 266 17.77 -8.89 11.83
CA GLN A 266 19.21 -8.72 12.12
C GLN A 266 19.54 -7.37 12.77
N SER A 267 18.87 -6.27 12.39
CA SER A 267 19.11 -4.96 13.02
C SER A 267 18.69 -4.90 14.50
N ARG A 268 17.95 -5.88 14.99
CA ARG A 268 17.50 -6.02 16.39
C ARG A 268 18.34 -7.03 17.19
N ARG A 269 19.68 -7.02 17.01
CA ARG A 269 20.61 -8.00 17.61
C ARG A 269 20.37 -8.29 19.09
N ASP A 270 19.92 -7.30 19.88
CA ASP A 270 19.71 -7.45 21.32
C ASP A 270 18.56 -8.41 21.68
N GLN A 271 17.75 -8.82 20.72
CA GLN A 271 16.53 -9.60 20.94
C GLN A 271 16.57 -10.99 20.27
N ILE A 272 17.71 -11.38 19.68
CA ILE A 272 17.82 -12.60 18.88
C ILE A 272 18.81 -13.56 19.53
N GLU A 273 18.45 -14.83 19.59
CA GLU A 273 19.33 -15.88 20.10
C GLU A 273 20.54 -16.06 19.16
N PRO A 274 21.75 -16.35 19.69
CA PRO A 274 22.96 -16.45 18.89
C PRO A 274 22.86 -17.49 17.76
N ALA A 275 22.16 -18.61 17.99
CA ALA A 275 21.91 -19.63 16.96
C ALA A 275 21.03 -19.13 15.80
N GLN A 276 20.08 -18.22 16.08
CA GLN A 276 19.24 -17.60 15.06
C GLN A 276 20.03 -16.57 14.25
N ALA A 277 20.98 -15.86 14.87
CA ALA A 277 21.83 -14.90 14.19
C ALA A 277 22.69 -15.55 13.10
N GLU A 278 23.25 -16.73 13.37
CA GLU A 278 23.99 -17.53 12.37
C GLU A 278 23.06 -18.00 11.23
N THR A 279 21.86 -18.46 11.57
CA THR A 279 20.85 -18.87 10.59
C THR A 279 20.44 -17.70 9.68
N ILE A 280 20.24 -16.50 10.24
CA ILE A 280 19.92 -15.30 9.47
C ILE A 280 21.05 -14.95 8.51
N GLN A 281 22.31 -15.04 8.96
CA GLN A 281 23.46 -14.73 8.12
C GLN A 281 23.59 -15.70 6.94
N THR A 282 23.48 -17.01 7.19
CA THR A 282 23.50 -18.03 6.12
C THR A 282 22.34 -17.85 5.12
N LEU A 283 21.15 -17.50 5.60
CA LEU A 283 20.01 -17.18 4.73
C LEU A 283 20.25 -15.90 3.91
N LEU A 284 20.86 -14.86 4.48
CA LEU A 284 21.16 -13.60 3.76
C LEU A 284 22.23 -13.76 2.67
N GLU A 285 23.17 -14.69 2.86
CA GLU A 285 24.20 -15.06 1.87
C GLU A 285 23.62 -15.89 0.72
N THR A 286 22.64 -16.74 1.01
CA THR A 286 21.98 -17.61 0.03
C THR A 286 20.84 -16.93 -0.73
N VAL A 287 20.11 -16.01 -0.10
CA VAL A 287 19.08 -15.19 -0.77
C VAL A 287 19.77 -14.11 -1.59
N PRO A 288 19.72 -14.17 -2.94
CA PRO A 288 20.54 -13.32 -3.79
C PRO A 288 20.28 -11.82 -3.50
N PRO A 289 21.34 -11.00 -3.33
CA PRO A 289 21.20 -9.55 -3.28
C PRO A 289 20.85 -9.06 -4.69
N ARG A 290 19.56 -9.06 -5.04
CA ARG A 290 19.13 -8.45 -6.30
C ARG A 290 19.02 -6.95 -6.11
N THR A 291 20.11 -6.26 -6.44
CA THR A 291 20.11 -4.83 -6.76
C THR A 291 19.08 -4.56 -7.85
N ARG A 292 18.40 -3.40 -7.75
CA ARG A 292 17.54 -2.84 -8.80
C ARG A 292 18.33 -2.73 -10.11
N THR A 293 18.35 -3.79 -10.92
CA THR A 293 18.91 -3.73 -12.26
C THR A 293 18.09 -4.63 -13.20
N SER A 294 17.61 -3.97 -14.24
CA SER A 294 16.99 -4.49 -15.46
C SER A 294 15.51 -4.87 -15.38
N LEU A 295 14.70 -3.89 -15.79
CA LEU A 295 13.46 -4.12 -16.55
C LEU A 295 13.60 -5.33 -17.49
N LYS A 296 13.03 -6.46 -17.10
CA LYS A 296 12.54 -7.47 -18.04
C LYS A 296 11.05 -7.65 -17.74
N ILE A 297 10.24 -7.12 -18.65
CA ILE A 297 8.78 -7.26 -18.74
C ILE A 297 8.53 -8.08 -20.03
N PRO A 298 7.51 -8.97 -20.12
CA PRO A 298 6.26 -8.94 -19.35
C PRO A 298 5.80 -10.25 -18.71
N ASP A 299 5.39 -10.17 -17.44
CA ASP A 299 4.22 -10.90 -16.96
C ASP A 299 3.00 -9.98 -17.13
N MET A 300 2.24 -10.21 -18.20
CA MET A 300 0.96 -9.55 -18.48
C MET A 300 -0.18 -10.53 -18.20
N ILE A 301 -1.14 -10.11 -17.38
CA ILE A 301 -2.40 -10.85 -17.19
C ILE A 301 -3.49 -10.09 -17.94
N CYS A 302 -4.12 -10.76 -18.90
CA CYS A 302 -5.28 -10.25 -19.62
C CYS A 302 -6.56 -10.72 -18.92
N LEU A 303 -7.29 -9.79 -18.30
CA LEU A 303 -8.63 -10.06 -17.75
C LEU A 303 -9.66 -9.22 -18.50
N GLY A 304 -10.56 -9.90 -19.22
CA GLY A 304 -11.72 -9.24 -19.86
C GLY A 304 -11.39 -8.13 -20.86
N GLY A 305 -10.24 -8.22 -21.56
CA GLY A 305 -9.80 -7.19 -22.52
C GLY A 305 -8.87 -6.11 -21.93
N VAL A 306 -8.61 -6.14 -20.62
CA VAL A 306 -7.63 -5.26 -19.97
C VAL A 306 -6.35 -6.05 -19.70
N ALA A 307 -5.22 -5.55 -20.21
CA ALA A 307 -3.89 -6.06 -19.92
C ALA A 307 -3.31 -5.35 -18.69
N VAL A 308 -3.14 -6.09 -17.60
CA VAL A 308 -2.48 -5.58 -16.38
C VAL A 308 -1.08 -6.17 -16.31
N SER A 309 -0.06 -5.30 -16.22
CA SER A 309 1.30 -5.74 -15.95
C SER A 309 1.48 -5.93 -14.45
N LEU A 310 2.00 -7.09 -14.03
CA LEU A 310 2.28 -7.37 -12.61
C LEU A 310 3.32 -6.42 -12.00
N SER A 311 4.13 -5.74 -12.83
CA SER A 311 5.05 -4.70 -12.36
C SER A 311 4.32 -3.47 -11.82
N HIS A 312 3.06 -3.21 -12.20
CA HIS A 312 2.29 -2.09 -11.64
C HIS A 312 1.68 -2.40 -10.25
N ILE A 313 1.77 -3.65 -9.79
CA ILE A 313 1.41 -4.05 -8.41
C ILE A 313 2.68 -4.12 -7.54
N ARG A 314 3.84 -4.37 -8.17
CA ARG A 314 5.16 -4.40 -7.55
C ARG A 314 5.88 -3.06 -7.72
N ASP A 315 5.55 -2.10 -6.88
CA ASP A 315 6.45 -0.99 -6.50
C ASP A 315 5.98 -0.34 -5.22
#